data_AF-A0A546XXY2-F1
#
_entry.id   AF-A0A546XXY2-F1
#
_cell.length_a   1.000
_cell.length_b   1.000
_cell.length_c   1.000
_cell.angle_alpha   90.00
_cell.angle_beta   90.00
_cell.angle_gamma   90.00
#
_symmetry.space_group_name_H-M   'P 1'
#
loop_
_entity.id
_entity.type
_entity.pdbx_description
1 polymer ?
#
loop_
_entity_poly.entity_id
_entity_poly.type
_entity_poly.pdbx_seq_one_letter_code
_entity_poly.pdbx_strand_id
1 'polypeptide(L)'
;MSTIGHAGEQQLSTRLRIAVDEPMLTKGGAVIVAARPISGRDWRLLETEGNANAYEKEFRVKVSSPASIVELVYPEGGTYSFRLEPVSGHASGMFVTQEIRVGSAMVIDPETRQQVDWPSMSIIHVGGTVYDEGWARIFSSTFDLAFENREEGAFSVQRFAAGRIIGLSEAAIEAFIQDSK
;
A
#
# COMPACT_ATOMS: atom_id res chain seq x y z
N MET A 1 -1.45 -34.60 -32.82
CA MET A 1 -0.61 -33.78 -31.92
C MET A 1 -1.47 -33.37 -30.76
N SER A 2 -1.30 -34.01 -29.60
CA SER A 2 -2.10 -33.72 -28.41
C SER A 2 -1.47 -32.54 -27.68
N THR A 3 -2.18 -31.42 -27.62
CA THR A 3 -1.84 -30.28 -26.75
C THR A 3 -2.09 -30.67 -25.31
N ILE A 4 -1.03 -30.89 -24.55
CA ILE A 4 -1.09 -31.08 -23.10
C ILE A 4 -1.36 -29.69 -22.50
N GLY A 5 -2.62 -29.42 -22.18
CA GLY A 5 -2.97 -28.30 -21.31
C GLY A 5 -2.30 -28.49 -19.96
N HIS A 6 -1.38 -27.59 -19.60
CA HIS A 6 -0.76 -27.57 -18.29
C HIS A 6 -1.78 -27.06 -17.28
N ALA A 7 -2.51 -27.98 -16.67
CA ALA A 7 -3.19 -27.72 -15.41
C ALA A 7 -2.14 -27.71 -14.29
N GLY A 8 -1.92 -26.56 -13.67
CA GLY A 8 -1.54 -26.49 -12.25
C GLY A 8 -0.10 -26.13 -11.87
N GLU A 9 0.62 -25.28 -12.61
CA GLU A 9 1.68 -24.51 -11.93
C GLU A 9 1.00 -23.51 -10.98
N GLN A 10 1.11 -23.74 -9.68
CA GLN A 10 0.65 -22.76 -8.69
C GLN A 10 1.48 -21.49 -8.87
N GLN A 11 0.84 -20.46 -9.40
CA GLN A 11 1.46 -19.16 -9.67
C GLN A 11 1.91 -18.54 -8.34
N LEU A 12 3.16 -18.08 -8.28
CA LEU A 12 3.69 -17.43 -7.08
C LEU A 12 2.90 -16.15 -6.76
N SER A 13 2.61 -15.90 -5.49
CA SER A 13 1.82 -14.74 -5.06
C SER A 13 2.31 -14.08 -3.78
N THR A 14 2.23 -12.75 -3.72
CA THR A 14 2.35 -11.99 -2.46
C THR A 14 0.96 -11.61 -1.96
N ARG A 15 0.66 -11.88 -0.69
CA ARG A 15 -0.59 -11.46 -0.05
C ARG A 15 -0.30 -10.47 1.07
N LEU A 16 -1.03 -9.36 1.10
CA LEU A 16 -0.87 -8.33 2.13
C LEU A 16 -2.16 -8.15 2.94
N ARG A 17 -2.07 -8.22 4.27
CA ARG A 17 -3.15 -7.81 5.17
C ARG A 17 -2.77 -6.48 5.83
N ILE A 18 -3.58 -5.46 5.59
CA ILE A 18 -3.33 -4.10 6.05
C ILE A 18 -4.33 -3.82 7.18
N ALA A 19 -3.83 -3.82 8.42
CA ALA A 19 -4.61 -3.40 9.57
C ALA A 19 -4.68 -1.87 9.63
N VAL A 20 -5.86 -1.30 9.60
CA VAL A 20 -6.11 0.14 9.75
C VAL A 20 -6.32 0.44 11.22
N ASP A 21 -5.45 1.30 11.77
CA ASP A 21 -5.44 1.75 13.16
C ASP A 21 -5.76 3.26 13.25
N GLU A 22 -5.89 3.76 14.46
CA GLU A 22 -6.09 5.18 14.72
C GLU A 22 -4.85 6.01 14.33
N PRO A 23 -5.03 7.23 13.80
CA PRO A 23 -6.31 7.94 13.62
C PRO A 23 -7.06 7.64 12.31
N MET A 24 -6.47 6.96 11.33
CA MET A 24 -7.15 6.68 10.04
C MET A 24 -8.47 5.95 10.25
N LEU A 25 -8.53 5.04 11.23
CA LEU A 25 -9.73 4.25 11.49
C LEU A 25 -10.97 5.10 11.84
N THR A 26 -10.79 6.25 12.51
CA THR A 26 -11.90 7.18 12.85
C THR A 26 -11.99 8.40 11.95
N LYS A 27 -10.86 8.99 11.59
CA LYS A 27 -10.82 10.19 10.73
C LYS A 27 -11.04 9.85 9.25
N GLY A 28 -10.82 8.61 8.86
CA GLY A 28 -10.79 8.20 7.46
C GLY A 28 -9.45 8.54 6.83
N GLY A 29 -9.36 8.41 5.51
CA GLY A 29 -8.17 8.75 4.75
C GLY A 29 -8.05 7.91 3.49
N ALA A 30 -6.82 7.65 3.08
CA ALA A 30 -6.52 6.83 1.92
C ALA A 30 -5.23 6.03 2.09
N VAL A 31 -5.26 4.83 1.53
CA VAL A 31 -4.10 3.95 1.39
C VAL A 31 -3.79 3.79 -0.10
N ILE A 32 -2.57 4.15 -0.50
CA ILE A 32 -2.03 3.79 -1.81
C ILE A 32 -1.25 2.49 -1.66
N VAL A 33 -1.65 1.44 -2.35
CA VAL A 33 -0.90 0.18 -2.42
C VAL A 33 -0.14 0.15 -3.73
N ALA A 34 1.18 0.32 -3.67
CA ALA A 34 2.07 0.33 -4.83
C ALA A 34 2.88 -0.98 -4.89
N ALA A 35 2.83 -1.67 -6.02
CA ALA A 35 3.43 -2.98 -6.18
C ALA A 35 4.42 -3.02 -7.35
N ARG A 36 5.57 -3.65 -7.13
CA ARG A 36 6.58 -3.87 -8.17
C ARG A 36 7.06 -5.32 -8.22
N PRO A 37 7.31 -5.86 -9.42
CA PRO A 37 7.81 -7.22 -9.55
C PRO A 37 9.29 -7.30 -9.13
N ILE A 38 9.69 -8.46 -8.60
CA ILE A 38 11.07 -8.85 -8.35
C ILE A 38 11.30 -10.28 -8.84
N SER A 39 12.57 -10.68 -9.02
CA SER A 39 12.86 -12.03 -9.48
C SER A 39 12.26 -13.09 -8.54
N GLY A 40 11.79 -14.20 -9.10
CA GLY A 40 11.26 -15.30 -8.29
C GLY A 40 12.30 -15.90 -7.33
N ARG A 41 13.61 -15.70 -7.58
CA ARG A 41 14.67 -16.09 -6.64
C ARG A 41 14.66 -15.17 -5.42
N ASP A 42 14.67 -13.87 -5.62
CA ASP A 42 14.68 -12.88 -4.53
C ASP A 42 13.39 -12.95 -3.73
N TRP A 43 12.24 -13.16 -4.41
CA TRP A 43 10.96 -13.33 -3.74
C TRP A 43 10.96 -14.52 -2.78
N ARG A 44 11.58 -15.65 -3.16
CA ARG A 44 11.66 -16.84 -2.28
C ARG A 44 12.47 -16.57 -1.01
N LEU A 45 13.44 -15.65 -1.07
CA LEU A 45 14.28 -15.26 0.08
C LEU A 45 13.57 -14.35 1.09
N LEU A 46 12.40 -13.78 0.74
CA LEU A 46 11.65 -12.93 1.67
C LEU A 46 11.17 -13.74 2.88
N GLU A 47 11.45 -13.27 4.09
CA GLU A 47 10.99 -13.90 5.32
C GLU A 47 9.51 -13.57 5.58
N THR A 48 8.70 -14.56 5.96
CA THR A 48 7.28 -14.37 6.30
C THR A 48 6.99 -14.95 7.68
N GLU A 49 6.10 -14.31 8.42
CA GLU A 49 5.63 -14.79 9.71
C GLU A 49 4.58 -15.90 9.50
N GLY A 50 4.91 -17.15 9.80
CA GLY A 50 3.98 -18.27 9.78
C GLY A 50 4.45 -19.47 8.96
N ASN A 51 3.54 -20.39 8.64
CA ASN A 51 3.85 -21.53 7.79
C ASN A 51 4.19 -21.03 6.38
N ALA A 52 5.46 -21.21 6.00
CA ALA A 52 5.94 -20.88 4.67
C ALA A 52 5.18 -21.72 3.63
N ASN A 53 4.20 -21.11 2.96
CA ASN A 53 3.68 -21.64 1.71
C ASN A 53 4.75 -21.39 0.63
N ALA A 54 5.10 -22.42 -0.13
CA ALA A 54 6.11 -22.33 -1.18
C ALA A 54 5.69 -21.42 -2.34
N TYR A 55 4.37 -21.18 -2.48
CA TYR A 55 3.76 -20.45 -3.59
C TYR A 55 3.08 -19.15 -3.19
N GLU A 56 2.78 -18.93 -1.91
CA GLU A 56 2.21 -17.68 -1.40
C GLU A 56 2.98 -17.21 -0.17
N LYS A 57 3.29 -15.91 -0.11
CA LYS A 57 3.83 -15.28 1.11
C LYS A 57 2.84 -14.23 1.59
N GLU A 58 2.31 -14.42 2.80
CA GLU A 58 1.46 -13.44 3.47
C GLU A 58 2.33 -12.50 4.32
N PHE A 59 2.03 -11.20 4.26
CA PHE A 59 2.62 -10.18 5.11
C PHE A 59 1.50 -9.41 5.81
N ARG A 60 1.75 -9.02 7.05
CA ARG A 60 0.83 -8.23 7.85
C ARG A 60 1.48 -6.91 8.20
N VAL A 61 0.76 -5.84 7.92
CA VAL A 61 1.21 -4.47 8.17
C VAL A 61 0.12 -3.70 8.88
N LYS A 62 0.50 -2.58 9.50
CA LYS A 62 -0.43 -1.67 10.16
C LYS A 62 -0.23 -0.26 9.60
N VAL A 63 -1.31 0.42 9.27
CA VAL A 63 -1.31 1.82 8.84
C VAL A 63 -2.17 2.65 9.80
N SER A 64 -1.71 3.84 10.13
CA SER A 64 -2.40 4.77 11.04
C SER A 64 -2.53 6.18 10.49
N SER A 65 -1.54 6.66 9.71
CA SER A 65 -1.60 7.99 9.10
C SER A 65 -2.72 8.05 8.05
N PRO A 66 -3.61 9.08 8.06
CA PRO A 66 -4.66 9.24 7.06
C PRO A 66 -4.17 9.29 5.60
N ALA A 67 -2.91 9.64 5.35
CA ALA A 67 -2.25 9.52 4.06
C ALA A 67 -1.13 8.47 4.15
N SER A 68 -1.45 7.23 3.78
CA SER A 68 -0.51 6.12 3.83
C SER A 68 -0.23 5.54 2.44
N ILE A 69 1.03 5.18 2.21
CA ILE A 69 1.47 4.42 1.04
C ILE A 69 2.08 3.11 1.55
N VAL A 70 1.63 1.98 1.00
CA VAL A 70 2.23 0.68 1.23
C VAL A 70 2.87 0.21 -0.06
N GLU A 71 4.20 0.21 -0.08
CA GLU A 71 4.98 -0.37 -1.16
C GLU A 71 5.26 -1.84 -0.87
N LEU A 72 4.99 -2.70 -1.86
CA LEU A 72 5.31 -4.12 -1.78
C LEU A 72 6.00 -4.64 -3.04
N VAL A 73 6.72 -5.74 -2.87
CA VAL A 73 7.25 -6.54 -3.97
C VAL A 73 6.46 -7.84 -4.17
N TYR A 74 6.38 -8.29 -5.41
CA TYR A 74 5.75 -9.56 -5.78
C TYR A 74 6.60 -10.30 -6.82
N PRO A 75 6.44 -11.61 -7.01
CA PRO A 75 7.28 -12.35 -7.93
C PRO A 75 6.94 -12.01 -9.39
N GLU A 76 7.96 -11.82 -10.22
CA GLU A 76 7.83 -11.71 -11.68
C GLU A 76 7.05 -12.89 -12.25
N GLY A 77 6.08 -12.61 -13.13
CA GLY A 77 5.16 -13.62 -13.65
C GLY A 77 4.14 -14.15 -12.63
N GLY A 78 4.18 -13.65 -11.39
CA GLY A 78 3.25 -13.95 -10.32
C GLY A 78 2.15 -12.88 -10.17
N THR A 79 1.47 -12.91 -9.02
CA THR A 79 0.42 -11.95 -8.67
C THR A 79 0.63 -11.36 -7.28
N TYR A 80 -0.13 -10.31 -6.96
CA TYR A 80 -0.29 -9.86 -5.59
C TYR A 80 -1.77 -9.61 -5.28
N SER A 81 -2.11 -9.69 -4.00
CA SER A 81 -3.41 -9.29 -3.49
C SER A 81 -3.26 -8.60 -2.15
N PHE A 82 -4.22 -7.75 -1.81
CA PHE A 82 -4.26 -7.11 -0.52
C PHE A 82 -5.70 -7.05 0.03
N ARG A 83 -5.81 -6.91 1.34
CA ARG A 83 -7.07 -6.60 2.02
C ARG A 83 -6.81 -5.62 3.15
N LEU A 84 -7.67 -4.62 3.27
CA LEU A 84 -7.72 -3.75 4.43
C LEU A 84 -8.72 -4.31 5.44
N GLU A 85 -8.38 -4.22 6.72
CA GLU A 85 -9.21 -4.62 7.84
C GLU A 85 -8.97 -3.69 9.02
N PRO A 86 -9.97 -3.44 9.89
CA PRO A 86 -9.74 -2.67 11.09
C PRO A 86 -8.86 -3.46 12.06
N VAL A 87 -8.06 -2.78 12.90
CA VAL A 87 -7.37 -3.46 14.02
C VAL A 87 -8.37 -4.19 14.93
N SER A 88 -7.95 -5.35 15.43
CA SER A 88 -8.77 -6.23 16.27
C SER A 88 -9.39 -5.49 17.46
N GLY A 89 -10.67 -5.75 17.74
CA GLY A 89 -11.39 -5.18 18.87
C GLY A 89 -12.22 -3.93 18.54
N HIS A 90 -12.19 -3.43 17.31
CA HIS A 90 -13.13 -2.40 16.83
C HIS A 90 -14.36 -3.04 16.18
N ALA A 91 -15.55 -2.52 16.52
CA ALA A 91 -16.81 -3.02 15.98
C ALA A 91 -16.84 -2.79 14.47
N SER A 92 -16.90 -3.88 13.69
CA SER A 92 -16.88 -3.92 12.22
C SER A 92 -17.98 -3.10 11.51
N GLY A 93 -18.89 -2.44 12.25
CA GLY A 93 -20.09 -1.80 11.70
C GLY A 93 -19.86 -0.51 10.90
N MET A 94 -18.69 0.12 10.98
CA MET A 94 -18.38 1.39 10.29
C MET A 94 -17.13 1.35 9.41
N PHE A 95 -16.41 0.22 9.35
CA PHE A 95 -15.23 0.12 8.49
C PHE A 95 -15.66 -0.08 7.04
N VAL A 96 -15.60 1.00 6.26
CA VAL A 96 -15.93 1.01 4.83
C VAL A 96 -14.68 1.38 4.06
N THR A 97 -14.35 0.59 3.06
CA THR A 97 -13.26 0.87 2.13
C THR A 97 -13.76 0.77 0.70
N GLN A 98 -13.21 1.61 -0.18
CA GLN A 98 -13.55 1.64 -1.59
C GLN A 98 -12.29 1.87 -2.42
N GLU A 99 -12.03 0.99 -3.39
CA GLU A 99 -10.98 1.25 -4.39
C GLU A 99 -11.49 2.31 -5.36
N ILE A 100 -10.86 3.48 -5.36
CA ILE A 100 -11.30 4.65 -6.13
C ILE A 100 -10.51 4.83 -7.43
N ARG A 101 -9.33 4.21 -7.53
CA ARG A 101 -8.46 4.29 -8.70
C ARG A 101 -7.47 3.13 -8.71
N VAL A 102 -7.18 2.62 -9.90
CA VAL A 102 -6.04 1.76 -10.20
C VAL A 102 -5.19 2.46 -11.26
N GLY A 103 -3.88 2.34 -11.19
CA GLY A 103 -2.98 2.99 -12.13
C GLY A 103 -1.52 2.62 -11.94
N SER A 104 -0.64 3.52 -12.36
CA SER A 104 0.81 3.43 -12.25
C SER A 104 1.39 4.83 -12.05
N ALA A 105 2.57 4.95 -11.45
CA ALA A 105 3.26 6.23 -11.31
C ALA A 105 4.78 6.11 -11.39
N MET A 106 5.39 7.17 -11.89
CA MET A 106 6.81 7.47 -11.73
C MET A 106 6.94 8.42 -10.55
N VAL A 107 7.65 8.02 -9.49
CA VAL A 107 7.78 8.84 -8.27
C VAL A 107 9.24 9.04 -7.89
N ILE A 108 9.56 10.13 -7.21
CA ILE A 108 10.86 10.28 -6.54
C ILE A 108 10.77 9.65 -5.16
N ASP A 109 11.57 8.63 -4.92
CA ASP A 109 11.63 7.94 -3.63
C ASP A 109 12.04 8.93 -2.52
N PRO A 110 11.26 9.07 -1.45
CA PRO A 110 11.53 10.08 -0.43
C PRO A 110 12.81 9.79 0.37
N GLU A 111 13.25 8.52 0.46
CA GLU A 111 14.45 8.12 1.17
C GLU A 111 15.70 8.13 0.28
N THR A 112 15.60 7.55 -0.93
CA THR A 112 16.77 7.40 -1.82
C THR A 112 16.95 8.55 -2.81
N ARG A 113 15.92 9.38 -3.00
CA ARG A 113 15.85 10.47 -3.99
C ARG A 113 16.00 10.01 -5.44
N GLN A 114 15.88 8.70 -5.68
CA GLN A 114 15.91 8.14 -7.01
C GLN A 114 14.50 8.05 -7.56
N GLN A 115 14.38 8.18 -8.88
CA GLN A 115 13.13 7.90 -9.55
C GLN A 115 12.84 6.40 -9.49
N VAL A 116 11.63 6.05 -9.09
CA VAL A 116 11.16 4.66 -8.96
C VAL A 116 9.89 4.49 -9.79
N ASP A 117 9.80 3.35 -10.47
CA ASP A 117 8.60 2.91 -11.16
C ASP A 117 7.68 2.13 -10.23
N TRP A 118 6.43 2.59 -10.15
CA TRP A 118 5.33 1.84 -9.57
C TRP A 118 4.39 1.43 -10.72
N PRO A 119 4.64 0.28 -11.37
CA PRO A 119 3.88 -0.16 -12.53
C PRO A 119 2.45 -0.58 -12.18
N SER A 120 2.17 -0.79 -10.88
CA SER A 120 0.84 -1.13 -10.39
C SER A 120 0.57 -0.40 -9.08
N MET A 121 -0.53 0.34 -9.04
CA MET A 121 -1.01 1.08 -7.87
C MET A 121 -2.51 0.91 -7.73
N SER A 122 -2.97 0.65 -6.52
CA SER A 122 -4.38 0.76 -6.11
C SER A 122 -4.52 1.85 -5.08
N ILE A 123 -5.53 2.70 -5.21
CA ILE A 123 -5.83 3.75 -4.25
C ILE A 123 -7.16 3.43 -3.60
N ILE A 124 -7.13 3.28 -2.29
CA ILE A 124 -8.25 2.83 -1.48
C ILE A 124 -8.63 3.96 -0.54
N HIS A 125 -9.84 4.48 -0.70
CA HIS A 125 -10.47 5.35 0.28
C HIS A 125 -10.87 4.53 1.50
N VAL A 126 -10.55 5.05 2.68
CA VAL A 126 -11.01 4.54 3.97
C VAL A 126 -12.00 5.55 4.53
N GLY A 127 -13.24 5.13 4.73
CA GLY A 127 -14.29 5.99 5.26
C GLY A 127 -14.02 6.43 6.70
N GLY A 128 -14.39 7.66 7.01
CA GLY A 128 -14.31 8.20 8.37
C GLY A 128 -14.95 9.59 8.45
N THR A 129 -14.69 10.28 9.55
CA THR A 129 -15.39 11.53 9.90
C THR A 129 -14.76 12.81 9.35
N VAL A 130 -13.55 12.75 8.81
CA VAL A 130 -12.76 13.93 8.40
C VAL A 130 -12.39 13.87 6.91
N TYR A 131 -11.79 12.77 6.47
CA TYR A 131 -11.27 12.64 5.11
C TYR A 131 -12.22 11.81 4.24
N ASP A 132 -12.86 12.48 3.29
CA ASP A 132 -13.82 11.88 2.38
C ASP A 132 -13.16 11.33 1.09
N GLU A 133 -13.99 10.81 0.19
CA GLU A 133 -13.56 10.26 -1.09
C GLU A 133 -12.96 11.33 -2.02
N GLY A 134 -13.42 12.58 -1.92
CA GLY A 134 -12.88 13.71 -2.68
C GLY A 134 -11.44 14.01 -2.27
N TRP A 135 -11.21 14.11 -0.96
CA TRP A 135 -9.87 14.25 -0.40
C TRP A 135 -8.94 13.10 -0.80
N ALA A 136 -9.42 11.85 -0.77
CA ALA A 136 -8.65 10.68 -1.18
C ALA A 136 -8.20 10.76 -2.66
N ARG A 137 -9.05 11.32 -3.55
CA ARG A 137 -8.67 11.58 -4.95
C ARG A 137 -7.61 12.66 -5.08
N ILE A 138 -7.68 13.71 -4.28
CA ILE A 138 -6.66 14.76 -4.27
C ILE A 138 -5.33 14.17 -3.82
N PHE A 139 -5.30 13.46 -2.69
CA PHE A 139 -4.12 12.74 -2.23
C PHE A 139 -3.52 11.85 -3.32
N SER A 140 -4.36 11.08 -4.04
CA SER A 140 -3.89 10.21 -5.13
C SER A 140 -3.16 10.93 -6.27
N SER A 141 -3.33 12.25 -6.36
CA SER A 141 -2.77 13.08 -7.44
C SER A 141 -1.66 14.01 -6.96
N THR A 142 -1.43 14.13 -5.65
CA THR A 142 -0.46 15.07 -5.06
C THR A 142 0.49 14.45 -4.03
N PHE A 143 0.36 13.15 -3.72
CA PHE A 143 1.16 12.50 -2.68
C PHE A 143 2.68 12.62 -2.91
N ASP A 144 3.11 12.66 -4.17
CA ASP A 144 4.51 12.73 -4.59
C ASP A 144 5.13 14.11 -4.29
N LEU A 145 4.33 15.18 -4.26
CA LEU A 145 4.79 16.49 -3.80
C LEU A 145 5.33 16.45 -2.37
N ALA A 146 4.71 15.64 -1.50
CA ALA A 146 5.17 15.47 -0.13
C ALA A 146 6.53 14.76 -0.05
N PHE A 147 6.88 13.94 -1.05
CA PHE A 147 8.19 13.27 -1.11
C PHE A 147 9.31 14.24 -1.50
N GLU A 148 8.99 15.35 -2.16
CA GLU A 148 9.99 16.37 -2.48
C GLU A 148 10.43 17.17 -1.25
N ASN A 149 9.58 17.26 -0.21
CA ASN A 149 9.87 17.99 1.02
C ASN A 149 11.11 17.41 1.74
N ARG A 150 11.98 18.31 2.20
CA ARG A 150 13.24 18.00 2.89
C ARG A 150 13.15 18.20 4.41
N GLU A 151 11.99 18.64 4.91
CA GLU A 151 11.75 18.79 6.34
C GLU A 151 11.76 17.43 7.03
N GLU A 152 12.56 17.33 8.09
CA GLU A 152 12.64 16.15 8.91
C GLU A 152 11.29 15.92 9.61
N GLY A 153 10.74 14.70 9.50
CA GLY A 153 9.45 14.35 10.08
C GLY A 153 8.22 14.61 9.20
N ALA A 154 8.39 15.04 7.93
CA ALA A 154 7.28 15.13 6.98
C ALA A 154 6.60 13.76 6.71
N PHE A 155 7.36 12.67 6.84
CA PHE A 155 6.86 11.31 6.72
C PHE A 155 7.59 10.37 7.68
N SER A 156 6.97 9.22 7.94
CA SER A 156 7.56 8.08 8.65
C SER A 156 7.68 6.89 7.71
N VAL A 157 8.74 6.09 7.88
CA VAL A 157 8.94 4.86 7.09
C VAL A 157 9.09 3.66 8.01
N GLN A 158 8.22 2.67 7.82
CA GLN A 158 8.30 1.37 8.48
C GLN A 158 8.55 0.27 7.45
N ARG A 159 9.56 -0.58 7.67
CA ARG A 159 9.92 -1.66 6.75
C ARG A 159 9.39 -3.01 7.21
N PHE A 160 9.08 -3.85 6.24
CA PHE A 160 8.81 -5.28 6.40
C PHE A 160 9.52 -6.04 5.29
N ALA A 161 9.62 -7.37 5.39
CA ALA A 161 10.44 -8.15 4.46
C ALA A 161 10.08 -7.92 2.97
N ALA A 162 8.79 -7.78 2.65
CA ALA A 162 8.32 -7.53 1.28
C ALA A 162 8.18 -6.05 0.91
N GLY A 163 8.61 -5.08 1.73
CA GLY A 163 8.53 -3.68 1.35
C GLY A 163 8.51 -2.70 2.51
N ARG A 164 7.74 -1.62 2.36
CA ARG A 164 7.66 -0.55 3.36
C ARG A 164 6.31 0.15 3.36
N ILE A 165 6.08 0.86 4.45
CA ILE A 165 4.93 1.73 4.69
C ILE A 165 5.50 3.13 4.82
N ILE A 166 4.95 4.09 4.07
CA ILE A 166 5.23 5.51 4.19
C ILE A 166 3.95 6.17 4.69
N GLY A 167 3.98 6.76 5.88
CA GLY A 167 2.88 7.55 6.42
C GLY A 167 3.25 9.02 6.46
N LEU A 168 2.46 9.89 5.84
CA LEU A 168 2.68 11.33 5.95
C LEU A 168 2.31 11.83 7.36
N SER A 169 2.98 12.86 7.84
CA SER A 169 2.59 13.53 9.08
C SER A 169 1.34 14.40 8.86
N GLU A 170 0.63 14.77 9.94
CA GLU A 170 -0.52 15.69 9.84
C GLU A 170 -0.10 17.04 9.21
N ALA A 171 1.07 17.57 9.58
CA ALA A 171 1.60 18.80 8.99
C ALA A 171 1.87 18.67 7.48
N ALA A 172 2.41 17.54 7.02
CA ALA A 172 2.61 17.30 5.59
C ALA A 172 1.28 17.13 4.85
N ILE A 173 0.29 16.46 5.47
CA ILE A 173 -1.06 16.37 4.92
C ILE A 173 -1.66 17.76 4.72
N GLU A 174 -1.59 18.61 5.74
CA GLU A 174 -2.12 19.98 5.68
C GLU A 174 -1.38 20.86 4.66
N ALA A 175 -0.07 20.66 4.50
CA ALA A 175 0.73 21.45 3.57
C ALA A 175 0.52 21.05 2.09
N PHE A 176 0.39 19.76 1.80
CA PHE A 176 0.46 19.24 0.42
C PHE A 176 -0.83 18.63 -0.10
N ILE A 177 -1.79 18.32 0.78
CA ILE A 177 -3.06 17.69 0.42
C ILE A 177 -4.21 18.60 0.88
N GLN A 178 -4.38 19.70 0.15
CA GLN A 178 -5.48 20.62 0.38
C GLN A 178 -6.58 20.43 -0.66
N ASP A 179 -7.81 20.36 -0.17
CA ASP A 179 -8.97 20.57 -1.02
C ASP A 179 -8.94 22.01 -1.52
N SER A 180 -9.00 22.19 -2.84
CA SER A 180 -9.09 23.52 -3.43
C SER A 180 -10.50 24.04 -3.12
N LYS A 181 -10.66 24.71 -1.97
CA LYS A 181 -11.90 25.43 -1.64
C LYS A 181 -12.24 26.48 -2.68
#